data_AF-A0A328C6N0-F1
#
_entry.id   AF-A0A328C6N0-F1
#
_cell.length_a   1.000
_cell.length_b   1.000
_cell.length_c   1.000
_cell.angle_alpha   90.00
_cell.angle_beta   90.00
_cell.angle_gamma   90.00
#
_symmetry.space_group_name_H-M   'P 1'
#
loop_
_entity.id
_entity.type
_entity.pdbx_description
1 polymer ?
#
loop_
_entity_poly.entity_id
_entity_poly.type
_entity_poly.pdbx_seq_one_letter_code
_entity_poly.pdbx_strand_id
1 'polypeptide(L)'
;MDRQTFEELVHRLEAENQRTPQKYRRRVTLMAMMGYAYISAVIVMALLMVAAFILIGFHRPTLLIKVAIYMLLPLIALMKVIGATLFARLDPPQGLELRQEEHPELFATIEEVRRQLQGPRLDRVLLTDQLNAAVWEIPRFGIIGPRERFLELGLPLMQALDPAEFRSVLGHEFGHLAGEHMRQSGWIYHLRRTWARIGEHYEARGHTPFMFGRFFDRFIPRFMAYSFVLARGHEYEADQAAARVTSPEIAARALTRVNLAAHRLQHDFWPSVYQEIPNSPAPPRSLYLDMDHKLSKSPALPTDLVNAILEDICNQPANIDDTHPAFITRVQALEQTVAAPPPPQARNAAEHFLGERAYHTISQKLSQAWARENTESWVQLHQTRQHDEERLASLEAQMQEGELDFDDLWERAQLLLRLREFPLAEAAFEAILERWPSQQGARMTLGLNRIQDDDPGAIPLLEAAIDDDIWLLPDAGEALYDYYVRQGDAERAAHWEARLDAWSHQLKLAREERNALLKTDTLLPHDLPSEEVERLVAHVQMHPDVHAIWLASKTVEHLPDSPCYVLGIKLKWRPWKRSSQDITLEEVFDMDMGLEHEFMITDLGFSSPRWVRKMVKKVPDARIL
;
A
#
# COMPACT_ATOMS: atom_id res chain seq x y z
N MET A 1 10.86 -12.77 6.36
CA MET A 1 9.80 -13.54 7.04
C MET A 1 8.63 -13.47 6.11
N ASP A 2 8.13 -14.60 5.62
CA ASP A 2 6.93 -14.59 4.77
C ASP A 2 5.70 -14.17 5.59
N ARG A 3 4.61 -13.88 4.86
CA ARG A 3 3.35 -13.39 5.44
C ARG A 3 2.80 -14.40 6.43
N GLN A 4 2.58 -15.65 6.04
CA GLN A 4 2.03 -16.70 6.91
C GLN A 4 2.79 -16.85 8.23
N THR A 5 4.14 -16.87 8.21
CA THR A 5 4.95 -16.92 9.44
C THR A 5 4.75 -15.68 10.31
N PHE A 6 4.53 -14.51 9.71
CA PHE A 6 4.19 -13.28 10.45
C PHE A 6 2.83 -13.41 11.14
N GLU A 7 1.81 -13.89 10.44
CA GLU A 7 0.44 -14.02 10.95
C GLU A 7 0.38 -15.03 12.11
N GLU A 8 0.98 -16.21 11.95
CA GLU A 8 1.08 -17.22 13.02
C GLU A 8 1.81 -16.68 14.26
N LEU A 9 2.85 -15.86 14.04
CA LEU A 9 3.59 -15.23 15.13
C LEU A 9 2.70 -14.20 15.84
N VAL A 10 1.98 -13.35 15.11
CA VAL A 10 1.06 -12.36 15.69
C VAL A 10 -0.02 -13.05 16.53
N HIS A 11 -0.71 -14.06 16.01
CA HIS A 11 -1.75 -14.79 16.75
C HIS A 11 -1.22 -15.39 18.06
N ARG A 12 -0.02 -15.98 18.03
CA ARG A 12 0.63 -16.53 19.23
C ARG A 12 0.96 -15.43 20.24
N LEU A 13 1.44 -14.29 19.77
CA LEU A 13 1.82 -13.15 20.61
C LEU A 13 0.59 -12.47 21.22
N GLU A 14 -0.54 -12.41 20.51
CA GLU A 14 -1.82 -11.93 21.04
C GLU A 14 -2.27 -12.77 22.22
N ALA A 15 -2.24 -14.10 22.09
CA ALA A 15 -2.55 -15.01 23.19
C ALA A 15 -1.57 -14.85 24.38
N GLU A 16 -0.28 -14.59 24.12
CA GLU A 16 0.71 -14.31 25.18
C GLU A 16 0.43 -12.98 25.90
N ASN A 17 0.10 -11.93 25.14
CA ASN A 17 -0.22 -10.60 25.65
C ASN A 17 -1.48 -10.64 26.51
N GLN A 18 -2.54 -11.35 26.08
CA GLN A 18 -3.77 -11.53 26.87
C GLN A 18 -3.51 -12.24 28.20
N ARG A 19 -2.65 -13.27 28.22
CA ARG A 19 -2.33 -14.03 29.45
C ARG A 19 -1.44 -13.24 30.41
N THR A 20 -0.44 -12.52 29.89
CA THR A 20 0.57 -11.84 30.72
C THR A 20 0.98 -10.45 30.18
N PRO A 21 0.07 -9.44 30.19
CA PRO A 21 0.31 -8.16 29.54
C PRO A 21 1.57 -7.43 30.02
N GLN A 22 1.84 -7.45 31.34
CA GLN A 22 3.01 -6.78 31.91
C GLN A 22 4.34 -7.42 31.50
N LYS A 23 4.39 -8.76 31.41
CA LYS A 23 5.60 -9.48 30.96
C LYS A 23 5.82 -9.22 29.47
N TYR A 24 4.74 -9.23 28.69
CA TYR A 24 4.77 -8.92 27.28
C TYR A 24 5.35 -7.52 27.01
N ARG A 25 4.82 -6.49 27.70
CA ARG A 25 5.34 -5.11 27.62
C ARG A 25 6.84 -5.01 27.91
N ARG A 26 7.32 -5.67 28.98
CA ARG A 26 8.76 -5.70 29.32
C ARG A 26 9.59 -6.34 28.22
N ARG A 27 9.07 -7.40 27.60
CA ARG A 27 9.73 -8.10 26.47
C ARG A 27 9.86 -7.20 25.24
N VAL A 28 8.77 -6.53 24.84
CA VAL A 28 8.81 -5.57 23.72
C VAL A 28 9.78 -4.41 24.02
N THR A 29 9.79 -3.91 25.25
CA THR A 29 10.73 -2.86 25.69
C THR A 29 12.18 -3.33 25.59
N LEU A 30 12.47 -4.56 26.03
CA LEU A 30 13.81 -5.15 25.91
C LEU A 30 14.23 -5.31 24.45
N MET A 31 13.31 -5.71 23.56
CA MET A 31 13.58 -5.76 22.13
C MET A 31 13.88 -4.38 21.56
N ALA A 32 13.09 -3.35 21.91
CA ALA A 32 13.35 -1.97 21.52
C ALA A 32 14.74 -1.50 21.98
N MET A 33 15.12 -1.78 23.23
CA MET A 33 16.45 -1.49 23.77
C MET A 33 17.57 -2.24 23.01
N MET A 34 17.34 -3.48 22.61
CA MET A 34 18.29 -4.24 21.78
C MET A 34 18.48 -3.61 20.40
N GLY A 35 17.40 -3.08 19.79
CA GLY A 35 17.48 -2.30 18.56
C GLY A 35 18.38 -1.06 18.72
N TYR A 36 18.19 -0.29 19.80
CA TYR A 36 19.06 0.86 20.10
C TYR A 36 20.51 0.45 20.40
N ALA A 37 20.73 -0.65 21.12
CA ALA A 37 22.07 -1.16 21.41
C ALA A 37 22.80 -1.54 20.11
N TYR A 38 22.08 -2.13 19.14
CA TYR A 38 22.63 -2.45 17.83
C TYR A 38 23.06 -1.18 17.05
N ILE A 39 22.19 -0.17 16.93
CA ILE A 39 22.56 1.11 16.29
C ILE A 39 23.77 1.73 16.99
N SER A 40 23.75 1.76 18.33
CA SER A 40 24.81 2.36 19.14
C SER A 40 26.14 1.64 18.90
N ALA A 41 26.14 0.31 18.83
CA ALA A 41 27.33 -0.48 18.52
C ALA A 41 27.86 -0.18 17.10
N VAL A 42 26.98 -0.01 16.13
CA VAL A 42 27.34 0.39 14.75
C VAL A 42 27.98 1.79 14.73
N ILE A 43 27.41 2.76 15.46
CA ILE A 43 27.96 4.13 15.57
C ILE A 43 29.33 4.08 16.25
N VAL A 44 29.48 3.35 17.36
CA VAL A 44 30.77 3.21 18.06
C VAL A 44 31.81 2.56 17.16
N MET A 45 31.43 1.52 16.41
CA MET A 45 32.32 0.89 15.42
C MET A 45 32.79 1.90 14.37
N ALA A 46 31.89 2.74 13.85
CA ALA A 46 32.22 3.80 12.90
C ALA A 46 33.25 4.78 13.49
N LEU A 47 33.03 5.24 14.72
CA LEU A 47 33.94 6.15 15.43
C LEU A 47 35.31 5.52 15.67
N LEU A 48 35.36 4.24 16.03
CA LEU A 48 36.62 3.49 16.20
C LEU A 48 37.37 3.35 14.86
N MET A 49 36.64 3.13 13.75
CA MET A 49 37.24 3.10 12.41
C MET A 49 37.83 4.46 12.02
N VAL A 50 37.14 5.57 12.33
CA VAL A 50 37.66 6.93 12.14
C VAL A 50 38.94 7.15 12.96
N ALA A 51 38.90 6.80 14.24
CA ALA A 51 40.05 6.96 15.14
C ALA A 51 41.26 6.14 14.67
N ALA A 52 41.03 4.88 14.26
CA ALA A 52 42.07 4.02 13.69
C ALA A 52 42.64 4.60 12.39
N PHE A 53 41.79 5.14 11.51
CA PHE A 53 42.21 5.78 10.27
C PHE A 53 43.12 6.99 10.55
N ILE A 54 42.72 7.86 11.48
CA ILE A 54 43.53 9.02 11.90
C ILE A 54 44.89 8.55 12.46
N LEU A 55 44.88 7.56 13.37
CA LEU A 55 46.09 7.04 14.01
C LEU A 55 47.07 6.42 13.00
N ILE A 56 46.57 5.59 12.08
CA ILE A 56 47.38 5.01 10.98
C ILE A 56 47.96 6.12 10.11
N GLY A 57 47.17 7.17 9.84
CA GLY A 57 47.64 8.29 9.04
C GLY A 57 48.80 9.07 9.66
N PHE A 58 48.80 9.21 10.98
CA PHE A 58 49.90 9.81 11.72
C PHE A 58 51.18 8.96 11.72
N HIS A 59 51.09 7.62 11.76
CA HIS A 59 52.25 6.74 11.94
C HIS A 59 52.78 6.10 10.64
N ARG A 60 51.95 5.94 9.60
CA ARG A 60 52.26 5.23 8.36
C ARG A 60 51.61 5.91 7.13
N PRO A 61 52.06 7.13 6.73
CA PRO A 61 51.38 7.93 5.71
C PRO A 61 51.35 7.27 4.31
N THR A 62 52.31 6.41 3.98
CA THR A 62 52.34 5.67 2.71
C THR A 62 51.32 4.52 2.65
N LEU A 63 50.87 4.01 3.80
CA LEU A 63 49.81 3.00 3.91
C LEU A 63 48.41 3.64 3.86
N LEU A 64 48.33 4.93 4.22
CA LEU A 64 47.12 5.73 4.34
C LEU A 64 46.32 5.74 3.02
N ILE A 65 46.97 5.92 1.87
CA ILE A 65 46.31 5.95 0.56
C ILE A 65 45.66 4.59 0.23
N LYS A 66 46.32 3.48 0.59
CA LYS A 66 45.78 2.12 0.34
C LYS A 66 44.63 1.79 1.29
N VAL A 67 44.71 2.20 2.55
CA VAL A 67 43.69 1.92 3.58
C VAL A 67 42.51 2.89 3.47
N ALA A 68 42.72 4.12 3.00
CA ALA A 68 41.68 5.12 2.83
C ALA A 68 40.54 4.64 1.93
N ILE A 69 40.84 3.97 0.81
CA ILE A 69 39.80 3.48 -0.09
C ILE A 69 38.92 2.43 0.62
N TYR A 70 39.50 1.53 1.41
CA TYR A 70 38.78 0.46 2.10
C TYR A 70 38.09 0.91 3.41
N MET A 71 38.54 1.99 4.05
CA MET A 71 37.98 2.49 5.31
C MET A 71 37.04 3.68 5.13
N LEU A 72 37.36 4.58 4.19
CA LEU A 72 36.63 5.83 4.00
C LEU A 72 35.31 5.60 3.25
N LEU A 73 35.27 4.67 2.28
CA LEU A 73 34.06 4.39 1.53
C LEU A 73 32.95 3.78 2.42
N PRO A 74 33.20 2.74 3.24
CA PRO A 74 32.19 2.21 4.17
C PRO A 74 31.81 3.22 5.24
N LEU A 75 32.77 4.02 5.72
CA LEU A 75 32.52 5.05 6.71
C LEU A 75 31.62 6.16 6.16
N ILE A 76 31.87 6.65 4.95
CA ILE A 76 31.01 7.65 4.29
C ILE A 76 29.61 7.09 4.06
N ALA A 77 29.51 5.85 3.57
CA ALA A 77 28.22 5.18 3.39
C ALA A 77 27.46 5.08 4.72
N LEU A 78 28.14 4.68 5.79
CA LEU A 78 27.55 4.57 7.13
C LEU A 78 27.13 5.93 7.69
N MET A 79 27.96 6.97 7.52
CA MET A 79 27.63 8.34 7.95
C MET A 79 26.45 8.92 7.17
N LYS A 80 26.33 8.60 5.87
CA LYS A 80 25.15 8.98 5.07
C LYS A 80 23.88 8.29 5.58
N VAL A 81 23.95 7.00 5.89
CA VAL A 81 22.80 6.25 6.46
C VAL A 81 22.40 6.82 7.82
N ILE A 82 23.35 7.04 8.73
CA ILE A 82 23.08 7.62 10.05
C ILE A 82 22.53 9.05 9.91
N GLY A 83 23.09 9.86 9.01
CA GLY A 83 22.62 11.22 8.77
C GLY A 83 21.19 11.24 8.21
N ALA A 84 20.90 10.40 7.21
CA ALA A 84 19.57 10.28 6.63
C ALA A 84 18.52 9.84 7.65
N THR A 85 18.87 8.99 8.62
CA THR A 85 17.92 8.48 9.63
C THR A 85 17.71 9.43 10.79
N LEU A 86 18.78 10.05 11.30
CA LEU A 86 18.70 10.95 12.45
C LEU A 86 18.09 12.32 12.11
N PHE A 87 18.30 12.80 10.88
CA PHE A 87 17.89 14.13 10.42
C PHE A 87 16.77 14.10 9.39
N ALA A 88 16.19 12.95 9.07
CA ALA A 88 14.95 12.90 8.31
C ALA A 88 13.88 13.71 9.05
N ARG A 89 13.44 14.80 8.41
CA ARG A 89 12.28 15.55 8.89
C ARG A 89 11.03 14.74 8.57
N LEU A 90 10.11 14.69 9.54
CA LEU A 90 8.75 14.26 9.27
C LEU A 90 8.01 15.49 8.78
N ASP A 91 7.47 15.43 7.57
CA ASP A 91 6.61 16.48 7.07
C ASP A 91 5.37 16.55 7.97
N PRO A 92 4.97 17.75 8.39
CA PRO A 92 3.79 17.90 9.21
C PRO A 92 2.53 17.48 8.44
N PRO A 93 1.51 17.00 9.17
CA PRO A 93 0.20 16.78 8.59
C PRO A 93 -0.29 18.03 7.86
N GLN A 94 -0.94 17.82 6.72
CA GLN A 94 -1.51 18.89 5.91
C GLN A 94 -3.01 19.04 6.22
N GLY A 95 -3.49 20.27 6.24
CA GLY A 95 -4.90 20.54 6.51
C GLY A 95 -5.17 22.02 6.76
N LEU A 96 -6.45 22.37 6.85
CA LEU A 96 -6.88 23.72 7.21
C LEU A 96 -6.70 23.93 8.71
N GLU A 97 -5.75 24.77 9.11
CA GLU A 97 -5.56 25.11 10.53
C GLU A 97 -6.77 25.86 11.08
N LEU A 98 -7.37 25.31 12.13
CA LEU A 98 -8.46 25.92 12.87
C LEU A 98 -7.91 26.78 14.00
N ARG A 99 -8.53 27.94 14.25
CA ARG A 99 -8.12 28.84 15.34
C ARG A 99 -9.17 28.88 16.45
N GLN A 100 -8.70 29.00 17.69
CA GLN A 100 -9.56 29.09 18.87
C GLN A 100 -10.53 30.28 18.81
N GLU A 101 -10.10 31.39 18.24
CA GLU A 101 -10.91 32.61 18.08
C GLU A 101 -12.09 32.40 17.12
N GLU A 102 -11.93 31.51 16.14
CA GLU A 102 -12.93 31.21 15.11
C GLU A 102 -13.86 30.07 15.53
N HIS A 103 -13.35 29.11 16.32
CA HIS A 103 -14.07 27.89 16.73
C HIS A 103 -14.01 27.67 18.26
N PRO A 104 -14.55 28.59 19.08
CA PRO A 104 -14.37 28.55 20.54
C PRO A 104 -14.96 27.30 21.20
N GLU A 105 -16.11 26.79 20.71
CA GLU A 105 -16.76 25.58 21.24
C GLU A 105 -15.91 24.32 21.03
N LEU A 106 -15.27 24.20 19.87
CA LEU A 106 -14.34 23.11 19.57
C LEU A 106 -13.16 23.10 20.54
N PHE A 107 -12.48 24.25 20.65
CA PHE A 107 -11.28 24.37 21.48
C PHE A 107 -11.57 24.25 22.99
N ALA A 108 -12.73 24.73 23.44
CA ALA A 108 -13.18 24.52 24.82
C ALA A 108 -13.38 23.01 25.11
N THR A 109 -14.02 22.29 24.19
CA THR A 109 -14.22 20.84 24.31
C THR A 109 -12.89 20.07 24.29
N ILE A 110 -11.98 20.40 23.38
CA ILE A 110 -10.63 19.83 23.31
C ILE A 110 -9.89 20.03 24.64
N GLU A 111 -9.92 21.24 25.20
CA GLU A 111 -9.25 21.55 26.47
C GLU A 111 -9.91 20.83 27.66
N GLU A 112 -11.22 20.62 27.63
CA GLU A 112 -11.93 19.84 28.64
C GLU A 112 -11.52 18.36 28.60
N VAL A 113 -11.54 17.74 27.42
CA VAL A 113 -11.09 16.36 27.20
C VAL A 113 -9.63 16.20 27.65
N ARG A 114 -8.76 17.13 27.24
CA ARG A 114 -7.36 17.17 27.67
C ARG A 114 -7.21 17.20 29.18
N ARG A 115 -8.00 18.03 29.88
CA ARG A 115 -7.95 18.13 31.35
C ARG A 115 -8.44 16.86 32.02
N GLN A 116 -9.54 16.27 31.54
CA GLN A 116 -10.10 15.03 32.10
C GLN A 116 -9.12 13.87 31.99
N LEU A 117 -8.44 13.74 30.85
CA LEU A 117 -7.46 12.69 30.61
C LEU A 117 -6.03 13.05 31.05
N GLN A 118 -5.81 14.26 31.58
CA GLN A 118 -4.49 14.77 31.95
C GLN A 118 -3.48 14.72 30.79
N GLY A 119 -3.96 14.92 29.56
CA GLY A 119 -3.18 14.90 28.34
C GLY A 119 -2.30 16.15 28.16
N PRO A 120 -1.26 16.06 27.30
CA PRO A 120 -0.43 17.20 26.94
C PRO A 120 -1.22 18.24 26.13
N ARG A 121 -0.72 19.48 26.09
CA ARG A 121 -1.28 20.51 25.22
C ARG A 121 -0.97 20.20 23.75
N LEU A 122 -1.96 20.44 22.90
CA LEU A 122 -1.83 20.45 21.45
C LEU A 122 -1.29 21.81 21.00
N ASP A 123 -0.47 21.81 19.95
CA ASP A 123 0.09 23.02 19.37
C ASP A 123 -0.79 23.52 18.21
N ARG A 124 -1.33 22.61 17.39
CA ARG A 124 -2.17 22.95 16.23
C ARG A 124 -3.34 21.98 16.07
N VAL A 125 -4.46 22.49 15.57
CA VAL A 125 -5.65 21.69 15.21
C VAL A 125 -5.89 21.90 13.72
N LEU A 126 -5.91 20.81 12.95
CA LEU A 126 -6.03 20.81 11.51
C LEU A 126 -7.33 20.12 11.11
N LEU A 127 -8.04 20.70 10.15
CA LEU A 127 -9.20 20.09 9.52
C LEU A 127 -8.80 19.48 8.18
N THR A 128 -9.17 18.22 7.96
CA THR A 128 -8.85 17.44 6.75
C THR A 128 -10.12 16.92 6.07
N ASP A 129 -9.95 16.24 4.94
CA ASP A 129 -11.00 15.64 4.14
C ASP A 129 -11.25 14.15 4.45
N GLN A 130 -10.57 13.60 5.45
CA GLN A 130 -10.60 12.17 5.76
C GLN A 130 -11.80 11.83 6.66
N LEU A 131 -12.34 10.61 6.57
CA LEU A 131 -13.25 10.09 7.59
C LEU A 131 -12.44 9.57 8.79
N ASN A 132 -11.64 10.44 9.42
CA ASN A 132 -10.76 10.05 10.51
C ASN A 132 -10.45 11.21 11.47
N ALA A 133 -9.98 10.90 12.66
CA ALA A 133 -9.27 11.82 13.55
C ALA A 133 -7.93 11.18 13.91
N ALA A 134 -6.91 12.00 14.10
CA ALA A 134 -5.59 11.49 14.45
C ALA A 134 -4.80 12.51 15.24
N VAL A 135 -3.94 12.01 16.12
CA VAL A 135 -2.95 12.82 16.80
C VAL A 135 -1.54 12.52 16.32
N TRP A 136 -0.79 13.57 16.01
CA TRP A 136 0.60 13.47 15.59
C TRP A 136 1.52 14.14 16.60
N GLU A 137 2.59 13.46 17.00
CA GLU A 137 3.72 14.08 17.71
C GLU A 137 4.95 14.13 16.78
N ILE A 138 5.29 15.31 16.30
CA ILE A 138 6.43 15.50 15.38
C ILE A 138 7.59 16.16 16.10
N PRO A 139 8.76 15.52 16.17
CA PRO A 139 9.95 16.14 16.74
C PRO A 139 10.52 17.24 15.83
N ARG A 140 10.82 18.41 16.39
CA ARG A 140 11.28 19.59 15.63
C ARG A 140 12.69 19.45 15.03
N PHE A 141 13.56 18.63 15.61
CA PHE A 141 14.96 18.47 15.16
C PHE A 141 15.33 17.00 14.93
N GLY A 142 14.68 16.35 13.96
CA GLY A 142 14.92 14.93 13.69
C GLY A 142 14.46 14.08 14.88
N ILE A 143 15.26 13.13 15.38
CA ILE A 143 14.84 12.31 16.55
C ILE A 143 15.01 13.00 17.92
N ILE A 144 15.52 14.24 17.98
CA ILE A 144 15.86 14.96 19.23
C ILE A 144 15.05 16.25 19.34
N GLY A 145 14.69 16.65 20.57
CA GLY A 145 14.15 17.99 20.87
C GLY A 145 12.67 18.04 21.18
N PRO A 146 12.09 19.26 21.31
CA PRO A 146 10.67 19.43 21.60
C PRO A 146 9.82 18.87 20.45
N ARG A 147 8.67 18.28 20.82
CA ARG A 147 7.69 17.75 19.88
C ARG A 147 6.56 18.74 19.71
N GLU A 148 6.17 18.94 18.46
CA GLU A 148 5.00 19.70 18.05
C GLU A 148 3.84 18.71 17.88
N ARG A 149 2.69 19.02 18.49
CA ARG A 149 1.52 18.15 18.53
C ARG A 149 0.40 18.69 17.67
N PHE A 150 -0.08 17.87 16.75
CA PHE A 150 -1.16 18.18 15.85
C PHE A 150 -2.34 17.27 16.17
N LEU A 151 -3.54 17.84 16.19
CA LEU A 151 -4.79 17.09 16.13
C LEU A 151 -5.39 17.30 14.74
N GLU A 152 -5.49 16.24 13.97
CA GLU A 152 -6.22 16.21 12.71
C GLU A 152 -7.67 15.80 12.97
N LEU A 153 -8.58 16.53 12.37
CA LEU A 153 -10.02 16.31 12.44
C LEU A 153 -10.57 16.25 11.02
N GLY A 154 -11.09 15.10 10.64
CA GLY A 154 -11.78 14.92 9.38
C GLY A 154 -13.12 15.63 9.33
N LEU A 155 -13.37 16.46 8.31
CA LEU A 155 -14.69 17.06 8.12
C LEU A 155 -15.78 15.99 7.93
N PRO A 156 -15.61 14.94 7.10
CA PRO A 156 -16.59 13.85 6.98
C PRO A 156 -16.86 13.15 8.31
N LEU A 157 -15.84 12.98 9.15
CA LEU A 157 -16.00 12.40 10.49
C LEU A 157 -16.89 13.28 11.37
N MET A 158 -16.63 14.59 11.39
CA MET A 158 -17.45 15.54 12.14
C MET A 158 -18.89 15.62 11.61
N GLN A 159 -19.11 15.41 10.31
CA GLN A 159 -20.45 15.37 9.70
C GLN A 159 -21.23 14.11 10.10
N ALA A 160 -20.54 12.96 10.20
CA ALA A 160 -21.17 11.69 10.53
C ALA A 160 -21.59 11.54 12.01
N LEU A 161 -20.97 12.30 12.92
CA LEU A 161 -21.11 12.10 14.36
C LEU A 161 -21.96 13.18 15.02
N ASP A 162 -22.70 12.79 16.06
CA ASP A 162 -23.31 13.76 16.97
C ASP A 162 -22.23 14.36 17.90
N PRO A 163 -22.47 15.54 18.54
CA PRO A 163 -21.47 16.19 19.39
C PRO A 163 -20.89 15.31 20.52
N ALA A 164 -21.72 14.45 21.12
CA ALA A 164 -21.27 13.54 22.18
C ALA A 164 -20.39 12.39 21.64
N GLU A 165 -20.67 11.90 20.44
CA GLU A 165 -19.85 10.86 19.80
C GLU A 165 -18.51 11.42 19.35
N PHE A 166 -18.52 12.61 18.76
CA PHE A 166 -17.28 13.31 18.40
C PHE A 166 -16.41 13.59 19.64
N ARG A 167 -17.02 14.00 20.76
CA ARG A 167 -16.30 14.13 22.03
C ARG A 167 -15.71 12.80 22.51
N SER A 168 -16.38 11.67 22.26
CA SER A 168 -15.84 10.34 22.55
C SER A 168 -14.62 10.03 21.68
N VAL A 169 -14.68 10.35 20.37
CA VAL A 169 -13.51 10.23 19.47
C VAL A 169 -12.35 11.10 19.94
N LEU A 170 -12.59 12.35 20.36
CA LEU A 170 -11.54 13.16 20.99
C LEU A 170 -10.96 12.47 22.24
N GLY A 171 -11.79 11.84 23.05
CA GLY A 171 -11.34 11.06 24.21
C GLY A 171 -10.46 9.87 23.82
N HIS A 172 -10.78 9.18 22.73
CA HIS A 172 -9.95 8.11 22.15
C HIS A 172 -8.58 8.66 21.70
N GLU A 173 -8.59 9.72 20.90
CA GLU A 173 -7.38 10.38 20.39
C GLU A 173 -6.46 10.90 21.49
N PHE A 174 -7.02 11.55 22.51
CA PHE A 174 -6.25 11.96 23.69
C PHE A 174 -5.83 10.77 24.55
N GLY A 175 -6.56 9.65 24.50
CA GLY A 175 -6.17 8.37 25.05
C GLY A 175 -4.77 7.98 24.58
N HIS A 176 -4.48 8.10 23.27
CA HIS A 176 -3.14 7.86 22.71
C HIS A 176 -2.04 8.80 23.20
N LEU A 177 -2.38 9.94 23.78
CA LEU A 177 -1.42 10.88 24.36
C LEU A 177 -1.26 10.76 25.87
N ALA A 178 -2.28 10.24 26.56
CA ALA A 178 -2.42 10.37 28.01
C ALA A 178 -1.83 9.16 28.77
N GLY A 179 -0.98 9.44 29.76
CA GLY A 179 -0.46 8.44 30.71
C GLY A 179 0.98 7.97 30.45
N GLU A 180 1.64 7.47 31.50
CA GLU A 180 3.03 6.97 31.42
C GLU A 180 3.16 5.75 30.50
N HIS A 181 2.15 4.88 30.51
CA HIS A 181 2.09 3.72 29.61
C HIS A 181 2.02 4.15 28.16
N MET A 182 1.20 5.16 27.84
CA MET A 182 1.03 5.66 26.47
C MET A 182 2.26 6.40 25.93
N ARG A 183 3.08 7.00 26.82
CA ARG A 183 4.41 7.56 26.43
C ARG A 183 5.40 6.48 26.00
N GLN A 184 5.37 5.31 26.64
CA GLN A 184 6.17 4.16 26.23
C GLN A 184 5.68 3.61 24.88
N SER A 185 4.35 3.58 24.70
CA SER A 185 3.67 3.19 23.47
C SER A 185 4.02 4.07 22.28
N GLY A 186 3.92 5.40 22.44
CA GLY A 186 4.30 6.36 21.41
C GLY A 186 5.79 6.24 21.04
N TRP A 187 6.68 6.01 22.01
CA TRP A 187 8.09 5.75 21.73
C TRP A 187 8.31 4.47 20.90
N ILE A 188 7.66 3.35 21.24
CA ILE A 188 7.74 2.09 20.48
C ILE A 188 7.16 2.29 19.07
N TYR A 189 6.04 3.01 18.94
CA TYR A 189 5.43 3.34 17.67
C TYR A 189 6.36 4.15 16.76
N HIS A 190 6.97 5.21 17.28
CA HIS A 190 7.95 6.00 16.53
C HIS A 190 9.16 5.16 16.12
N LEU A 191 9.63 4.29 17.02
CA LEU A 191 10.72 3.37 16.72
C LEU A 191 10.34 2.42 15.58
N ARG A 192 9.10 1.90 15.59
CA ARG A 192 8.53 1.07 14.52
C ARG A 192 8.54 1.79 13.18
N ARG A 193 7.97 3.00 13.10
CA ARG A 193 7.97 3.80 11.85
C ARG A 193 9.39 4.13 11.37
N THR A 194 10.30 4.44 12.30
CA THR A 194 11.70 4.69 11.96
C THR A 194 12.33 3.47 11.31
N TRP A 195 12.09 2.28 11.86
CA TRP A 195 12.59 1.03 11.29
C TRP A 195 11.98 0.66 9.93
N ALA A 196 10.68 0.88 9.75
CA ALA A 196 10.00 0.64 8.48
C ALA A 196 10.60 1.50 7.36
N ARG A 197 10.69 2.82 7.58
CA ARG A 197 11.30 3.76 6.63
C ARG A 197 12.75 3.43 6.30
N ILE A 198 13.49 3.07 7.35
CA ILE A 198 14.85 2.58 7.21
C ILE A 198 14.82 1.40 6.24
N GLY A 199 14.03 0.36 6.51
CA GLY A 199 13.81 -0.82 5.66
C GLY A 199 13.47 -0.52 4.20
N GLU A 200 12.49 0.34 3.94
CA GLU A 200 12.11 0.77 2.58
C GLU A 200 13.31 1.36 1.81
N HIS A 201 14.13 2.18 2.47
CA HIS A 201 15.36 2.72 1.88
C HIS A 201 16.47 1.67 1.68
N TYR A 202 16.41 0.51 2.35
CA TYR A 202 17.32 -0.63 2.10
C TYR A 202 16.83 -1.49 0.94
N GLU A 203 15.53 -1.77 0.84
CA GLU A 203 14.95 -2.57 -0.25
C GLU A 203 15.14 -1.89 -1.61
N ALA A 204 14.92 -0.57 -1.69
CA ALA A 204 15.08 0.19 -2.92
C ALA A 204 16.51 0.25 -3.49
N ARG A 205 17.55 -0.21 -2.75
CA ARG A 205 18.96 -0.09 -3.16
C ARG A 205 19.64 -1.40 -3.57
N GLY A 206 18.98 -2.56 -3.44
CA GLY A 206 19.45 -3.86 -3.96
C GLY A 206 20.77 -4.44 -3.40
N HIS A 207 21.56 -3.68 -2.63
CA HIS A 207 22.86 -4.12 -2.11
C HIS A 207 23.03 -3.81 -0.62
N THR A 208 22.93 -4.86 0.21
CA THR A 208 23.03 -4.74 1.68
C THR A 208 24.41 -5.21 2.18
N PRO A 209 25.16 -4.39 2.94
CA PRO A 209 26.34 -4.88 3.65
C PRO A 209 25.93 -5.98 4.64
N PHE A 210 26.64 -7.12 4.63
CA PHE A 210 26.31 -8.35 5.37
C PHE A 210 25.90 -8.15 6.84
N MET A 211 26.49 -7.16 7.52
CA MET A 211 26.20 -6.86 8.93
C MET A 211 24.77 -6.35 9.14
N PHE A 212 24.22 -5.58 8.21
CA PHE A 212 22.86 -5.05 8.29
C PHE A 212 21.80 -6.05 7.81
N GLY A 213 22.11 -6.92 6.84
CA GLY A 213 21.16 -7.89 6.30
C GLY A 213 20.52 -8.75 7.38
N ARG A 214 21.31 -9.37 8.27
CA ARG A 214 20.75 -10.16 9.38
C ARG A 214 19.86 -9.37 10.34
N PHE A 215 20.15 -8.10 10.58
CA PHE A 215 19.35 -7.26 11.46
C PHE A 215 17.99 -6.95 10.80
N PHE A 216 17.99 -6.55 9.53
CA PHE A 216 16.77 -6.27 8.79
C PHE A 216 15.96 -7.54 8.51
N ASP A 217 16.57 -8.64 8.12
CA ASP A 217 15.85 -9.86 7.73
C ASP A 217 15.27 -10.63 8.93
N ARG A 218 15.87 -10.47 10.13
CA ARG A 218 15.49 -11.26 11.31
C ARG A 218 14.98 -10.44 12.47
N PHE A 219 15.65 -9.36 12.84
CA PHE A 219 15.25 -8.60 14.03
C PHE A 219 14.05 -7.70 13.74
N ILE A 220 14.07 -6.95 12.62
CA ILE A 220 13.01 -6.00 12.29
C ILE A 220 11.63 -6.66 12.14
N PRO A 221 11.40 -7.68 11.29
CA PRO A 221 10.10 -8.34 11.16
C PRO A 221 9.55 -8.88 12.49
N ARG A 222 10.42 -9.43 13.34
CA ARG A 222 10.02 -9.88 14.68
C ARG A 222 9.65 -8.69 15.56
N PHE A 223 10.46 -7.64 15.60
CA PHE A 223 10.13 -6.44 16.36
C PHE A 223 8.81 -5.80 15.89
N MET A 224 8.54 -5.80 14.58
CA MET A 224 7.26 -5.36 14.01
C MET A 224 6.09 -6.19 14.56
N ALA A 225 6.15 -7.53 14.49
CA ALA A 225 5.10 -8.40 15.02
C ALA A 225 4.86 -8.18 16.53
N TYR A 226 5.94 -8.09 17.33
CA TYR A 226 5.83 -7.88 18.78
C TYR A 226 5.22 -6.52 19.14
N SER A 227 5.69 -5.46 18.47
CA SER A 227 5.20 -4.09 18.69
C SER A 227 3.80 -3.87 18.12
N PHE A 228 3.40 -4.62 17.09
CA PHE A 228 2.05 -4.60 16.51
C PHE A 228 0.99 -5.08 17.52
N VAL A 229 1.20 -6.24 18.14
CA VAL A 229 0.29 -6.75 19.19
C VAL A 229 0.22 -5.81 20.39
N LEU A 230 1.33 -5.15 20.73
CA LEU A 230 1.33 -4.14 21.78
C LEU A 230 0.48 -2.92 21.38
N ALA A 231 0.57 -2.47 20.11
CA ALA A 231 -0.22 -1.37 19.59
C ALA A 231 -1.73 -1.65 19.65
N ARG A 232 -2.16 -2.86 19.26
CA ARG A 232 -3.57 -3.31 19.42
C ARG A 232 -4.06 -3.23 20.87
N GLY A 233 -3.18 -3.50 21.84
CA GLY A 233 -3.49 -3.32 23.26
C GLY A 233 -3.79 -1.87 23.68
N HIS A 234 -3.21 -0.88 23.00
CA HIS A 234 -3.44 0.53 23.31
C HIS A 234 -4.78 1.04 22.78
N GLU A 235 -5.32 0.42 21.74
CA GLU A 235 -6.66 0.73 21.23
C GLU A 235 -7.72 0.52 22.30
N TYR A 236 -7.64 -0.58 23.07
CA TYR A 236 -8.54 -0.79 24.21
C TYR A 236 -8.37 0.27 25.31
N GLU A 237 -7.14 0.71 25.58
CA GLU A 237 -6.89 1.77 26.56
C GLU A 237 -7.44 3.13 26.09
N ALA A 238 -7.34 3.41 24.79
CA ALA A 238 -7.90 4.59 24.15
C ALA A 238 -9.44 4.54 24.13
N ASP A 239 -10.04 3.39 23.85
CA ASP A 239 -11.50 3.17 23.95
C ASP A 239 -12.01 3.40 25.38
N GLN A 240 -11.26 2.92 26.38
CA GLN A 240 -11.56 3.20 27.78
C GLN A 240 -11.35 4.68 28.15
N ALA A 241 -10.43 5.40 27.49
CA ALA A 241 -10.32 6.84 27.62
C ALA A 241 -11.53 7.57 27.02
N ALA A 242 -12.00 7.13 25.84
CA ALA A 242 -13.22 7.61 25.19
C ALA A 242 -14.43 7.43 26.12
N ALA A 243 -14.60 6.25 26.71
CA ALA A 243 -15.68 5.94 27.63
C ALA A 243 -15.63 6.77 28.93
N ARG A 244 -14.43 7.07 29.45
CA ARG A 244 -14.26 7.95 30.64
C ARG A 244 -14.65 9.40 30.37
N VAL A 245 -14.45 9.88 29.14
CA VAL A 245 -14.79 11.24 28.73
C VAL A 245 -16.29 11.41 28.45
N THR A 246 -16.96 10.32 28.05
CA THR A 246 -18.40 10.28 27.76
C THR A 246 -19.11 9.17 28.54
N SER A 247 -19.27 8.00 27.93
CA SER A 247 -19.74 6.75 28.55
C SER A 247 -19.38 5.56 27.65
N PRO A 248 -19.37 4.32 28.16
CA PRO A 248 -19.15 3.13 27.33
C PRO A 248 -20.15 3.01 26.17
N GLU A 249 -21.41 3.36 26.40
CA GLU A 249 -22.47 3.34 25.39
C GLU A 249 -22.19 4.35 24.27
N ILE A 250 -21.79 5.58 24.60
CA ILE A 250 -21.47 6.62 23.61
C ILE A 250 -20.21 6.25 22.82
N ALA A 251 -19.20 5.66 23.48
CA ALA A 251 -17.97 5.20 22.82
C ALA A 251 -18.27 4.08 21.81
N ALA A 252 -19.02 3.05 22.22
CA ALA A 252 -19.45 1.99 21.30
C ALA A 252 -20.28 2.55 20.14
N ARG A 253 -21.20 3.47 20.43
CA ARG A 253 -22.05 4.11 19.43
C ARG A 253 -21.25 4.95 18.42
N ALA A 254 -20.23 5.66 18.87
CA ALA A 254 -19.31 6.41 18.00
C ALA A 254 -18.55 5.45 17.07
N LEU A 255 -17.97 4.37 17.62
CA LEU A 255 -17.29 3.33 16.83
C LEU A 255 -18.21 2.74 15.76
N THR A 256 -19.45 2.36 16.13
CA THR A 256 -20.45 1.86 15.18
C THR A 256 -20.75 2.88 14.08
N ARG A 257 -20.91 4.16 14.43
CA ARG A 257 -21.29 5.20 13.46
C ARG A 257 -20.18 5.53 12.48
N VAL A 258 -18.92 5.49 12.91
CA VAL A 258 -17.77 5.67 12.00
C VAL A 258 -17.74 4.55 10.96
N ASN A 259 -17.94 3.30 11.35
CA ASN A 259 -17.96 2.16 10.42
C ASN A 259 -19.16 2.24 9.44
N LEU A 260 -20.35 2.59 9.94
CA LEU A 260 -21.51 2.81 9.07
C LEU A 260 -21.32 3.99 8.11
N ALA A 261 -20.67 5.06 8.55
CA ALA A 261 -20.32 6.19 7.70
C ALA A 261 -19.31 5.79 6.61
N ALA A 262 -18.31 4.98 6.95
CA ALA A 262 -17.34 4.45 5.99
C ALA A 262 -18.04 3.63 4.90
N HIS A 263 -18.89 2.68 5.31
CA HIS A 263 -19.70 1.89 4.39
C HIS A 263 -20.57 2.79 3.49
N ARG A 264 -21.23 3.79 4.06
CA ARG A 264 -22.08 4.71 3.30
C ARG A 264 -21.31 5.59 2.32
N LEU A 265 -20.09 6.01 2.67
CA LEU A 265 -19.24 6.74 1.74
C LEU A 265 -18.82 5.84 0.56
N GLN A 266 -18.40 4.61 0.85
CA GLN A 266 -17.90 3.66 -0.13
C GLN A 266 -18.98 3.12 -1.07
N HIS A 267 -20.15 2.74 -0.54
CA HIS A 267 -21.19 2.05 -1.30
C HIS A 267 -22.31 2.96 -1.81
N ASP A 268 -22.51 4.14 -1.22
CA ASP A 268 -23.56 5.06 -1.67
C ASP A 268 -23.02 6.39 -2.22
N PHE A 269 -22.19 7.11 -1.46
CA PHE A 269 -21.80 8.48 -1.80
C PHE A 269 -20.86 8.54 -3.01
N TRP A 270 -19.70 7.89 -2.94
CA TRP A 270 -18.73 7.93 -4.04
C TRP A 270 -19.28 7.34 -5.35
N PRO A 271 -19.99 6.20 -5.34
CA PRO A 271 -20.68 5.71 -6.54
C PRO A 271 -21.64 6.74 -7.14
N SER A 272 -22.42 7.46 -6.32
CA SER A 272 -23.30 8.51 -6.82
C SER A 272 -22.55 9.70 -7.44
N VAL A 273 -21.39 10.06 -6.90
CA VAL A 273 -20.53 11.11 -7.48
C VAL A 273 -19.97 10.66 -8.83
N TYR A 274 -19.54 9.41 -8.95
CA TYR A 274 -18.98 8.89 -10.20
C TYR A 274 -20.04 8.63 -11.28
N GLN A 275 -21.28 8.31 -10.90
CA GLN A 275 -22.42 8.19 -11.82
C GLN A 275 -22.76 9.52 -12.53
N GLU A 276 -22.41 10.66 -11.95
CA GLU A 276 -22.62 11.98 -12.56
C GLU A 276 -21.53 12.34 -13.59
N ILE A 277 -20.41 11.61 -13.65
CA ILE A 277 -19.30 11.89 -14.56
C ILE A 277 -19.78 12.02 -16.02
N PRO A 278 -20.58 11.11 -16.59
CA PRO A 278 -21.02 11.23 -17.98
C PRO A 278 -21.81 12.51 -18.27
N ASN A 279 -22.55 13.03 -17.28
CA ASN A 279 -23.45 14.17 -17.44
C ASN A 279 -22.82 15.50 -17.04
N SER A 280 -21.68 15.47 -16.33
CA SER A 280 -21.01 16.66 -15.82
C SER A 280 -19.54 16.74 -16.27
N PRO A 281 -19.19 17.68 -17.17
CA PRO A 281 -17.81 17.85 -17.63
C PRO A 281 -16.88 18.45 -16.56
N ALA A 282 -17.42 18.86 -15.41
CA ALA A 282 -16.66 19.42 -14.31
C ALA A 282 -16.97 18.71 -12.99
N PRO A 283 -16.00 18.64 -12.05
CA PRO A 283 -16.23 18.06 -10.73
C PRO A 283 -17.31 18.82 -9.93
N PRO A 284 -18.03 18.14 -9.01
CA PRO A 284 -19.01 18.78 -8.15
C PRO A 284 -18.40 19.89 -7.29
N ARG A 285 -19.10 21.03 -7.21
CA ARG A 285 -18.66 22.21 -6.42
C ARG A 285 -19.11 22.19 -4.96
N SER A 286 -20.01 21.28 -4.61
CA SER A 286 -20.66 21.14 -3.31
C SER A 286 -20.32 19.82 -2.61
N LEU A 287 -19.27 19.10 -3.04
CA LEU A 287 -18.95 17.74 -2.60
C LEU A 287 -19.13 17.50 -1.09
N TYR A 288 -18.53 18.32 -0.22
CA TYR A 288 -18.62 18.10 1.23
C TYR A 288 -19.97 18.50 1.83
N LEU A 289 -20.76 19.35 1.17
CA LEU A 289 -22.15 19.62 1.56
C LEU A 289 -23.07 18.46 1.14
N ASP A 290 -22.83 17.89 -0.03
CA ASP A 290 -23.56 16.72 -0.52
C ASP A 290 -23.22 15.48 0.33
N MET A 291 -21.95 15.35 0.74
CA MET A 291 -21.48 14.33 1.66
C MET A 291 -22.15 14.45 3.03
N ASP A 292 -22.23 15.66 3.58
CA ASP A 292 -22.98 15.92 4.82
C ASP A 292 -24.44 15.49 4.68
N HIS A 293 -25.08 15.88 3.58
CA HIS A 293 -26.46 15.51 3.34
C HIS A 293 -26.62 13.98 3.32
N LYS A 294 -25.66 13.26 2.73
CA LYS A 294 -25.68 11.79 2.71
C LYS A 294 -25.45 11.18 4.09
N LEU A 295 -24.49 11.69 4.85
CA LEU A 295 -24.08 11.13 6.15
C LEU A 295 -25.06 11.46 7.28
N SER A 296 -25.55 12.70 7.35
CA SER A 296 -26.25 13.21 8.53
C SER A 296 -27.72 13.57 8.28
N LYS A 297 -28.12 13.89 7.05
CA LYS A 297 -29.48 14.42 6.73
C LYS A 297 -30.38 13.48 5.94
N SER A 298 -29.79 12.46 5.32
CA SER A 298 -30.55 11.47 4.55
C SER A 298 -31.34 10.54 5.47
N PRO A 299 -32.45 9.94 4.99
CA PRO A 299 -33.21 8.96 5.76
C PRO A 299 -32.29 7.88 6.31
N ALA A 300 -32.57 7.45 7.54
CA ALA A 300 -31.89 6.30 8.13
C ALA A 300 -32.05 5.10 7.20
N LEU A 301 -30.97 4.34 7.03
CA LEU A 301 -31.01 3.07 6.32
C LEU A 301 -32.05 2.15 6.98
N PRO A 302 -32.75 1.30 6.21
CA PRO A 302 -33.64 0.29 6.78
C PRO A 302 -32.92 -0.53 7.84
N THR A 303 -33.58 -0.79 8.97
CA THR A 303 -32.96 -1.49 10.11
C THR A 303 -32.34 -2.83 9.70
N ASP A 304 -33.00 -3.57 8.81
CA ASP A 304 -32.51 -4.86 8.32
C ASP A 304 -31.20 -4.72 7.55
N LEU A 305 -31.07 -3.67 6.73
CA LEU A 305 -29.83 -3.36 6.01
C LEU A 305 -28.72 -2.91 6.96
N VAL A 306 -29.04 -2.08 7.96
CA VAL A 306 -28.05 -1.70 8.99
C VAL A 306 -27.55 -2.93 9.74
N ASN A 307 -28.44 -3.84 10.11
CA ASN A 307 -28.05 -5.07 10.80
C ASN A 307 -27.18 -5.97 9.92
N ALA A 308 -27.51 -6.12 8.63
CA ALA A 308 -26.69 -6.88 7.69
C ALA A 308 -25.28 -6.28 7.53
N ILE A 309 -25.19 -4.95 7.40
CA ILE A 309 -23.90 -4.24 7.34
C ILE A 309 -23.10 -4.45 8.64
N LEU A 310 -23.76 -4.34 9.80
CA LEU A 310 -23.09 -4.56 11.09
C LEU A 310 -22.65 -6.01 11.29
N GLU A 311 -23.41 -6.97 10.79
CA GLU A 311 -23.04 -8.39 10.79
C GLU A 311 -21.79 -8.63 9.93
N ASP A 312 -21.75 -8.06 8.72
CA ASP A 312 -20.56 -8.10 7.86
C ASP A 312 -19.34 -7.48 8.55
N ILE A 313 -19.45 -6.26 9.07
CA ILE A 313 -18.36 -5.58 9.81
C ILE A 313 -17.90 -6.41 11.02
N CYS A 314 -18.80 -7.12 11.70
CA CYS A 314 -18.44 -7.99 12.82
C CYS A 314 -17.69 -9.26 12.40
N ASN A 315 -17.98 -9.77 11.20
CA ASN A 315 -17.39 -10.98 10.65
C ASN A 315 -16.05 -10.71 9.95
N GLN A 316 -15.75 -9.47 9.60
CA GLN A 316 -14.45 -9.09 9.04
C GLN A 316 -13.31 -9.37 10.05
N PRO A 317 -12.30 -10.18 9.66
CA PRO A 317 -11.17 -10.47 10.53
C PRO A 317 -10.34 -9.21 10.78
N ALA A 318 -9.63 -9.15 11.91
CA ALA A 318 -8.76 -8.02 12.21
C ALA A 318 -7.61 -7.97 11.19
N ASN A 319 -7.68 -7.04 10.24
CA ASN A 319 -6.66 -6.91 9.20
C ASN A 319 -5.28 -6.67 9.85
N ILE A 320 -4.26 -7.39 9.39
CA ILE A 320 -2.88 -7.30 9.90
C ILE A 320 -2.19 -6.00 9.44
N ASP A 321 -2.68 -5.40 8.37
CA ASP A 321 -2.28 -4.07 7.91
C ASP A 321 -3.03 -2.95 8.66
N ASP A 322 -4.16 -3.28 9.30
CA ASP A 322 -4.88 -2.39 10.21
C ASP A 322 -4.33 -2.52 11.64
N THR A 323 -3.88 -1.39 12.19
CA THR A 323 -3.42 -1.34 13.58
C THR A 323 -4.54 -1.47 14.60
N HIS A 324 -5.80 -1.35 14.18
CA HIS A 324 -6.96 -1.50 15.06
C HIS A 324 -7.34 -2.99 15.23
N PRO A 325 -7.71 -3.44 16.45
CA PRO A 325 -8.35 -4.72 16.66
C PRO A 325 -9.70 -4.81 15.93
N ALA A 326 -10.20 -6.03 15.73
CA ALA A 326 -11.54 -6.26 15.18
C ALA A 326 -12.60 -5.44 15.91
N PHE A 327 -13.50 -4.83 15.13
CA PHE A 327 -14.57 -3.95 15.61
C PHE A 327 -15.36 -4.57 16.77
N ILE A 328 -15.83 -5.81 16.60
CA ILE A 328 -16.63 -6.51 17.62
C ILE A 328 -15.90 -6.63 18.96
N THR A 329 -14.59 -6.90 18.93
CA THR A 329 -13.77 -7.05 20.13
C THR A 329 -13.60 -5.72 20.86
N ARG A 330 -13.52 -4.59 20.15
CA ARG A 330 -13.45 -3.26 20.77
C ARG A 330 -14.76 -2.89 21.47
N VAL A 331 -15.89 -3.16 20.83
CA VAL A 331 -17.23 -2.93 21.42
C VAL A 331 -17.44 -3.81 22.66
N GLN A 332 -17.03 -5.08 22.60
CA GLN A 332 -17.08 -5.98 23.76
C GLN A 332 -16.14 -5.55 24.90
N ALA A 333 -14.97 -5.01 24.58
CA ALA A 333 -14.02 -4.49 25.59
C ALA A 333 -14.55 -3.23 26.32
N LEU A 334 -15.56 -2.55 25.75
CA LEU A 334 -16.34 -1.50 26.39
C LEU A 334 -17.53 -2.05 27.20
N GLU A 335 -17.66 -3.38 27.31
CA GLU A 335 -18.80 -4.05 27.95
C GLU A 335 -20.14 -3.72 27.27
N GLN A 336 -20.12 -3.49 25.95
CA GLN A 336 -21.29 -3.17 25.14
C GLN A 336 -21.57 -4.24 24.08
N THR A 337 -22.77 -4.19 23.51
CA THR A 337 -23.18 -5.01 22.36
C THR A 337 -23.26 -4.14 21.11
N VAL A 338 -22.92 -4.71 19.95
CA VAL A 338 -23.11 -4.03 18.67
C VAL A 338 -24.62 -3.86 18.43
N ALA A 339 -25.04 -2.63 18.18
CA ALA A 339 -26.42 -2.29 17.89
C ALA A 339 -26.47 -1.11 16.93
N ALA A 340 -27.54 -1.05 16.14
CA ALA A 340 -27.82 0.09 15.28
C ALA A 340 -27.83 1.38 16.13
N PRO A 341 -27.09 2.42 15.73
CA PRO A 341 -27.16 3.68 16.42
C PRO A 341 -28.56 4.31 16.28
N PRO A 342 -28.98 5.16 17.24
CA PRO A 342 -30.12 6.05 17.02
C PRO A 342 -29.88 6.91 15.77
N PRO A 343 -30.96 7.38 15.12
CA PRO A 343 -30.83 8.26 13.96
C PRO A 343 -30.00 9.51 14.31
N PRO A 344 -29.26 10.07 13.33
CA PRO A 344 -28.48 11.29 13.55
C PRO A 344 -29.34 12.40 14.14
N GLN A 345 -28.77 13.19 15.05
CA GLN A 345 -29.46 14.36 15.57
C GLN A 345 -29.58 15.46 14.49
N ALA A 346 -30.51 16.39 14.70
CA ALA A 346 -30.73 17.51 13.77
C ALA A 346 -29.50 18.40 13.54
N ARG A 347 -28.50 18.34 14.43
CA ARG A 347 -27.23 19.07 14.31
C ARG A 347 -26.06 18.12 14.56
N ASN A 348 -25.21 17.94 13.56
CA ASN A 348 -24.00 17.11 13.68
C ASN A 348 -22.84 17.85 14.39
N ALA A 349 -21.74 17.16 14.64
CA ALA A 349 -20.57 17.71 15.31
C ALA A 349 -19.89 18.81 14.50
N ALA A 350 -19.87 18.74 13.16
CA ALA A 350 -19.32 19.80 12.31
C ALA A 350 -20.09 21.11 12.50
N GLU A 351 -21.42 21.06 12.38
CA GLU A 351 -22.30 22.21 12.57
C GLU A 351 -22.23 22.75 14.00
N HIS A 352 -22.11 21.88 14.99
CA HIS A 352 -21.95 22.27 16.40
C HIS A 352 -20.62 22.99 16.64
N PHE A 353 -19.49 22.29 16.45
CA PHE A 353 -18.18 22.75 16.89
C PHE A 353 -17.51 23.78 15.97
N LEU A 354 -17.77 23.72 14.66
CA LEU A 354 -17.22 24.72 13.73
C LEU A 354 -18.07 25.99 13.70
N GLY A 355 -19.36 25.89 14.04
CA GLY A 355 -20.35 26.95 13.91
C GLY A 355 -20.91 27.04 12.48
N GLU A 356 -22.23 27.16 12.36
CA GLU A 356 -22.98 27.01 11.10
C GLU A 356 -22.42 27.81 9.91
N ARG A 357 -22.13 29.10 10.11
CA ARG A 357 -21.58 29.97 9.05
C ARG A 357 -20.16 29.56 8.63
N ALA A 358 -19.30 29.24 9.59
CA ALA A 358 -17.93 28.85 9.30
C ALA A 358 -17.89 27.47 8.66
N TYR A 359 -18.70 26.52 9.17
CA TYR A 359 -18.92 25.21 8.58
C TYR A 359 -19.26 25.30 7.09
N HIS A 360 -20.28 26.05 6.70
CA HIS A 360 -20.66 26.18 5.28
C HIS A 360 -19.53 26.79 4.43
N THR A 361 -18.80 27.77 4.98
CA THR A 361 -17.66 28.40 4.28
C THR A 361 -16.50 27.41 4.10
N ILE A 362 -16.21 26.61 5.12
CA ILE A 362 -15.17 25.58 5.12
C ILE A 362 -15.52 24.46 4.13
N SER A 363 -16.73 23.91 4.19
CA SER A 363 -17.18 22.86 3.27
C SER A 363 -17.09 23.29 1.82
N GLN A 364 -17.44 24.55 1.52
CA GLN A 364 -17.32 25.09 0.16
C GLN A 364 -15.85 25.26 -0.27
N LYS A 365 -14.96 25.74 0.62
CA LYS A 365 -13.52 25.85 0.34
C LYS A 365 -12.87 24.49 0.08
N LEU A 366 -13.20 23.48 0.89
CA LEU A 366 -12.70 22.12 0.69
C LEU A 366 -13.24 21.53 -0.61
N SER A 367 -14.52 21.74 -0.94
CA SER A 367 -15.09 21.28 -2.22
C SER A 367 -14.37 21.92 -3.41
N GLN A 368 -14.01 23.20 -3.32
CA GLN A 368 -13.23 23.90 -4.35
C GLN A 368 -11.77 23.45 -4.42
N ALA A 369 -11.15 23.08 -3.30
CA ALA A 369 -9.81 22.52 -3.29
C ALA A 369 -9.80 21.15 -3.97
N TRP A 370 -10.67 20.24 -3.53
CA TRP A 370 -10.85 18.93 -4.12
C TRP A 370 -11.17 19.01 -5.63
N ALA A 371 -12.09 19.89 -6.04
CA ALA A 371 -12.43 20.05 -7.44
C ALA A 371 -11.22 20.52 -8.27
N ARG A 372 -10.38 21.42 -7.74
CA ARG A 372 -9.17 21.87 -8.45
C ARG A 372 -8.15 20.75 -8.60
N GLU A 373 -7.95 19.94 -7.57
CA GLU A 373 -7.02 18.80 -7.58
C GLU A 373 -7.48 17.68 -8.51
N ASN A 374 -8.80 17.52 -8.69
CA ASN A 374 -9.38 16.44 -9.49
C ASN A 374 -9.88 16.91 -10.87
N THR A 375 -9.69 18.17 -11.27
CA THR A 375 -10.23 18.68 -12.55
C THR A 375 -9.67 17.92 -13.75
N GLU A 376 -8.36 17.69 -13.78
CA GLU A 376 -7.70 17.03 -14.93
C GLU A 376 -8.16 15.58 -15.08
N SER A 377 -8.09 14.80 -14.00
CA SER A 377 -8.56 13.42 -13.97
C SER A 377 -10.04 13.30 -14.28
N TRP A 378 -10.88 14.21 -13.75
CA TRP A 378 -12.31 14.24 -14.02
C TRP A 378 -12.62 14.50 -15.50
N VAL A 379 -11.95 15.47 -16.13
CA VAL A 379 -12.15 15.77 -17.55
C VAL A 379 -11.76 14.57 -18.42
N GLN A 380 -10.64 13.91 -18.10
CA GLN A 380 -10.21 12.70 -18.81
C GLN A 380 -11.22 11.56 -18.65
N LEU A 381 -11.70 11.31 -17.42
CA LEU A 381 -12.73 10.31 -17.15
C LEU A 381 -14.03 10.64 -17.87
N HIS A 382 -14.47 11.90 -17.88
CA HIS A 382 -15.66 12.34 -18.60
C HIS A 382 -15.55 12.09 -20.11
N GLN A 383 -14.43 12.46 -20.72
CA GLN A 383 -14.18 12.22 -22.15
C GLN A 383 -14.15 10.72 -22.48
N THR A 384 -13.46 9.93 -21.65
CA THR A 384 -13.41 8.46 -21.82
C THR A 384 -14.80 7.86 -21.74
N ARG A 385 -15.60 8.28 -20.75
CA ARG A 385 -16.99 7.81 -20.58
C ARG A 385 -17.88 8.20 -21.76
N GLN A 386 -17.77 9.42 -22.27
CA GLN A 386 -18.51 9.85 -23.47
C GLN A 386 -18.12 9.01 -24.69
N HIS A 387 -16.83 8.77 -24.88
CA HIS A 387 -16.34 7.93 -25.98
C HIS A 387 -16.84 6.48 -25.86
N ASP A 388 -16.77 5.89 -24.66
CA ASP A 388 -17.25 4.54 -24.40
C ASP A 388 -18.76 4.43 -24.70
N GLU A 389 -19.57 5.42 -24.30
CA GLU A 389 -21.02 5.47 -24.57
C GLU A 389 -21.32 5.56 -26.07
N GLU A 390 -20.61 6.44 -26.80
CA GLU A 390 -20.73 6.56 -28.26
C GLU A 390 -20.33 5.26 -28.97
N ARG A 391 -19.25 4.62 -28.53
CA ARG A 391 -18.76 3.36 -29.10
C ARG A 391 -19.74 2.23 -28.84
N LEU A 392 -20.26 2.11 -27.61
CA LEU A 392 -21.29 1.12 -27.28
C LEU A 392 -22.54 1.30 -28.16
N ALA A 393 -23.03 2.54 -28.31
CA ALA A 393 -24.17 2.83 -29.19
C ALA A 393 -23.89 2.46 -30.66
N SER A 394 -22.66 2.67 -31.15
CA SER A 394 -22.26 2.29 -32.51
C SER A 394 -22.29 0.77 -32.72
N LEU A 395 -21.78 0.00 -31.75
CA LEU A 395 -21.75 -1.46 -31.77
C LEU A 395 -23.18 -2.03 -31.68
N GLU A 396 -24.03 -1.44 -30.84
CA GLU A 396 -25.44 -1.83 -30.74
C GLU A 396 -26.21 -1.57 -32.04
N ALA A 397 -25.93 -0.47 -32.75
CA ALA A 397 -26.53 -0.20 -34.06
C ALA A 397 -26.05 -1.19 -35.14
N GLN A 398 -24.75 -1.48 -35.19
CA GLN A 398 -24.19 -2.48 -36.13
C GLN A 398 -24.77 -3.88 -35.88
N MET A 399 -24.96 -4.26 -34.62
CA MET A 399 -25.59 -5.53 -34.24
C MET A 399 -27.06 -5.65 -34.67
N GLN A 400 -27.77 -4.52 -34.86
CA GLN A 400 -29.12 -4.53 -35.43
C GLN A 400 -29.10 -4.73 -36.97
N GLU A 401 -28.02 -4.33 -37.63
CA GLU A 401 -27.86 -4.41 -39.09
C GLU A 401 -27.23 -5.75 -39.56
N GLY A 402 -26.51 -6.45 -38.70
CA GLY A 402 -25.87 -7.73 -39.00
C GLY A 402 -25.18 -8.40 -37.81
N GLU A 403 -24.45 -9.49 -38.07
CA GLU A 403 -23.61 -10.12 -37.05
C GLU A 403 -22.30 -9.34 -36.85
N LEU A 404 -21.96 -9.09 -35.59
CA LEU A 404 -20.64 -8.59 -35.19
C LEU A 404 -19.62 -9.74 -35.19
N ASP A 405 -18.34 -9.40 -35.43
CA ASP A 405 -17.24 -10.33 -35.27
C ASP A 405 -16.84 -10.51 -33.79
N PHE A 406 -15.80 -11.32 -33.55
CA PHE A 406 -15.35 -11.58 -32.18
C PHE A 406 -14.85 -10.32 -31.48
N ASP A 407 -14.05 -9.50 -32.15
CA ASP A 407 -13.41 -8.33 -31.55
C ASP A 407 -14.46 -7.27 -31.17
N ASP A 408 -15.44 -7.03 -32.04
CA ASP A 408 -16.54 -6.11 -31.77
C ASP A 408 -17.49 -6.62 -30.65
N LEU A 409 -17.78 -7.94 -30.61
CA LEU A 409 -18.58 -8.53 -29.53
C LEU A 409 -17.86 -8.45 -28.19
N TRP A 410 -16.56 -8.74 -28.19
CA TRP A 410 -15.70 -8.66 -27.03
C TRP A 410 -15.63 -7.22 -26.49
N GLU A 411 -15.39 -6.23 -27.36
CA GLU A 411 -15.39 -4.82 -27.00
C GLU A 411 -16.75 -4.39 -26.43
N ARG A 412 -17.86 -4.81 -27.05
CA ARG A 412 -19.21 -4.54 -26.54
C ARG A 412 -19.42 -5.10 -25.15
N ALA A 413 -19.01 -6.35 -24.89
CA ALA A 413 -19.17 -6.97 -23.58
C ALA A 413 -18.36 -6.23 -22.49
N GLN A 414 -17.13 -5.80 -22.82
CA GLN A 414 -16.31 -4.97 -21.93
C GLN A 414 -16.94 -3.58 -21.69
N LEU A 415 -17.50 -2.95 -22.72
CA LEU A 415 -18.18 -1.67 -22.58
C LEU A 415 -19.42 -1.78 -21.70
N LEU A 416 -20.23 -2.84 -21.86
CA LEU A 416 -21.37 -3.12 -20.99
C LEU A 416 -20.92 -3.32 -19.54
N LEU A 417 -19.84 -4.05 -19.31
CA LEU A 417 -19.30 -4.24 -17.95
C LEU A 417 -18.89 -2.91 -17.31
N ARG A 418 -18.31 -1.99 -18.10
CA ARG A 418 -17.86 -0.67 -17.60
C ARG A 418 -19.00 0.32 -17.41
N LEU A 419 -20.00 0.30 -18.29
CA LEU A 419 -21.03 1.34 -18.42
C LEU A 419 -22.41 0.97 -17.89
N ARG A 420 -22.69 -0.32 -17.69
CA ARG A 420 -24.01 -0.83 -17.31
C ARG A 420 -23.89 -1.76 -16.11
N GLU A 421 -25.04 -2.20 -15.59
CA GLU A 421 -25.10 -3.21 -14.54
C GLU A 421 -24.63 -4.57 -15.06
N PHE A 422 -24.02 -5.37 -14.18
CA PHE A 422 -23.40 -6.64 -14.53
C PHE A 422 -24.31 -7.61 -15.32
N PRO A 423 -25.62 -7.75 -15.05
CA PRO A 423 -26.47 -8.69 -15.80
C PRO A 423 -26.50 -8.46 -17.32
N LEU A 424 -26.33 -7.21 -17.78
CA LEU A 424 -26.27 -6.91 -19.22
C LEU A 424 -24.92 -7.32 -19.82
N ALA A 425 -23.83 -7.13 -19.07
CA ALA A 425 -22.51 -7.57 -19.47
C ALA A 425 -22.40 -9.10 -19.44
N GLU A 426 -23.00 -9.73 -18.43
CA GLU A 426 -23.07 -11.17 -18.25
C GLU A 426 -23.66 -11.85 -19.48
N ALA A 427 -24.86 -11.44 -19.90
CA ALA A 427 -25.50 -11.98 -21.10
C ALA A 427 -24.64 -11.80 -22.36
N ALA A 428 -23.86 -10.71 -22.45
CA ALA A 428 -22.96 -10.48 -23.57
C ALA A 428 -21.75 -11.44 -23.56
N PHE A 429 -21.14 -11.69 -22.39
CA PHE A 429 -20.05 -12.65 -22.27
C PHE A 429 -20.52 -14.10 -22.44
N GLU A 430 -21.74 -14.44 -21.99
CA GLU A 430 -22.33 -15.77 -22.22
C GLU A 430 -22.50 -16.03 -23.72
N ALA A 431 -23.02 -15.06 -24.48
CA ALA A 431 -23.14 -15.18 -25.93
C ALA A 431 -21.77 -15.37 -26.62
N ILE A 432 -20.70 -14.75 -26.09
CA ILE A 432 -19.34 -14.99 -26.58
C ILE A 432 -18.90 -16.43 -26.29
N LEU A 433 -19.14 -16.95 -25.08
CA LEU A 433 -18.77 -18.33 -24.74
C LEU A 433 -19.60 -19.39 -25.48
N GLU A 434 -20.84 -19.09 -25.88
CA GLU A 434 -21.63 -19.98 -26.72
C GLU A 434 -20.99 -20.16 -28.11
N ARG A 435 -20.43 -19.10 -28.68
CA ARG A 435 -19.81 -19.11 -30.03
C ARG A 435 -18.33 -19.46 -29.99
N TRP A 436 -17.62 -19.09 -28.91
CA TRP A 436 -16.21 -19.38 -28.69
C TRP A 436 -15.97 -19.88 -27.25
N PRO A 437 -16.21 -21.18 -26.98
CA PRO A 437 -16.15 -21.73 -25.63
C PRO A 437 -14.79 -21.64 -24.94
N SER A 438 -13.69 -21.52 -25.71
CA SER A 438 -12.31 -21.46 -25.22
C SER A 438 -11.78 -20.05 -24.92
N GLN A 439 -12.64 -19.03 -24.93
CA GLN A 439 -12.20 -17.65 -24.68
C GLN A 439 -11.94 -17.41 -23.20
N GLN A 440 -10.66 -17.42 -22.83
CA GLN A 440 -10.20 -17.29 -21.44
C GLN A 440 -10.68 -15.98 -20.80
N GLY A 441 -10.57 -14.86 -21.51
CA GLY A 441 -11.00 -13.55 -20.99
C GLY A 441 -12.49 -13.52 -20.61
N ALA A 442 -13.36 -14.15 -21.40
CA ALA A 442 -14.79 -14.23 -21.10
C ALA A 442 -15.07 -15.14 -19.90
N ARG A 443 -14.39 -16.29 -19.79
CA ARG A 443 -14.48 -17.17 -18.63
C ARG A 443 -14.01 -16.48 -17.34
N MET A 444 -12.88 -15.80 -17.40
CA MET A 444 -12.34 -15.03 -16.26
C MET A 444 -13.31 -13.95 -15.82
N THR A 445 -13.81 -13.14 -16.77
CA THR A 445 -14.68 -12.02 -16.44
C THR A 445 -16.00 -12.51 -15.83
N LEU A 446 -16.65 -13.51 -16.43
CA LEU A 446 -17.88 -14.10 -15.88
C LEU A 446 -17.64 -14.78 -14.53
N GLY A 447 -16.58 -15.59 -14.43
CA GLY A 447 -16.24 -16.32 -13.21
C GLY A 447 -15.98 -15.39 -12.03
N LEU A 448 -15.15 -14.36 -12.22
CA LEU A 448 -14.79 -13.41 -11.16
C LEU A 448 -15.95 -12.53 -10.70
N ASN A 449 -16.93 -12.24 -11.56
CA ASN A 449 -18.11 -11.49 -11.13
C ASN A 449 -19.15 -12.40 -10.45
N ARG A 450 -19.44 -13.58 -11.02
CA ARG A 450 -20.40 -14.54 -10.43
C ARG A 450 -19.99 -15.03 -9.04
N ILE A 451 -18.69 -15.23 -8.83
CA ILE A 451 -18.18 -15.71 -7.54
C ILE A 451 -18.31 -14.68 -6.40
N GLN A 452 -18.48 -13.39 -6.74
CA GLN A 452 -18.78 -12.34 -5.75
C GLN A 452 -20.19 -12.48 -5.19
N ASP A 453 -21.13 -12.96 -5.99
CA ASP A 453 -22.52 -13.25 -5.58
C ASP A 453 -22.68 -14.69 -5.04
N ASP A 454 -21.56 -15.35 -4.70
CA ASP A 454 -21.49 -16.75 -4.26
C ASP A 454 -22.18 -17.74 -5.22
N ASP A 455 -22.21 -17.44 -6.53
CA ASP A 455 -22.76 -18.35 -7.53
C ASP A 455 -21.79 -19.51 -7.83
N PRO A 456 -22.14 -20.78 -7.53
CA PRO A 456 -21.29 -21.92 -7.81
C PRO A 456 -21.03 -22.14 -9.31
N GLY A 457 -21.82 -21.53 -10.21
CA GLY A 457 -21.58 -21.52 -11.65
C GLY A 457 -20.27 -20.85 -12.05
N ALA A 458 -19.66 -20.03 -11.17
CA ALA A 458 -18.36 -19.43 -11.39
C ALA A 458 -17.18 -20.42 -11.38
N ILE A 459 -17.27 -21.45 -10.54
CA ILE A 459 -16.17 -22.39 -10.27
C ILE A 459 -15.63 -23.04 -11.56
N PRO A 460 -16.45 -23.71 -12.38
CA PRO A 460 -15.95 -24.36 -13.60
C PRO A 460 -15.40 -23.36 -14.63
N LEU A 461 -15.85 -22.09 -14.62
CA LEU A 461 -15.32 -21.06 -15.52
C LEU A 461 -13.89 -20.67 -15.12
N LEU A 462 -13.67 -20.44 -13.82
CA LEU A 462 -12.36 -20.07 -13.28
C LEU A 462 -11.36 -21.24 -13.36
N GLU A 463 -11.78 -22.46 -13.02
CA GLU A 463 -10.93 -23.65 -13.16
C GLU A 463 -10.50 -23.87 -14.62
N ALA A 464 -11.44 -23.76 -15.58
CA ALA A 464 -11.12 -23.92 -16.99
C ALA A 464 -10.24 -22.77 -17.53
N ALA A 465 -10.32 -21.57 -16.96
CA ALA A 465 -9.40 -20.48 -17.33
C ALA A 465 -7.98 -20.76 -16.85
N ILE A 466 -7.82 -21.25 -15.62
CA ILE A 466 -6.51 -21.63 -15.04
C ILE A 466 -5.89 -22.81 -15.79
N ASP A 467 -6.69 -23.80 -16.16
CA ASP A 467 -6.21 -24.98 -16.86
C ASP A 467 -5.68 -24.64 -18.27
N ASP A 468 -6.28 -23.65 -18.93
CA ASP A 468 -5.83 -23.16 -20.24
C ASP A 468 -4.65 -22.17 -20.13
N ASP A 469 -4.61 -21.33 -19.10
CA ASP A 469 -3.50 -20.42 -18.81
C ASP A 469 -3.22 -20.29 -17.29
N ILE A 470 -2.11 -20.90 -16.87
CA ILE A 470 -1.67 -20.91 -15.47
C ILE A 470 -1.35 -19.50 -14.93
N TRP A 471 -1.08 -18.51 -15.79
CA TRP A 471 -0.84 -17.14 -15.37
C TRP A 471 -2.09 -16.46 -14.78
N LEU A 472 -3.27 -17.02 -15.02
CA LEU A 472 -4.54 -16.58 -14.44
C LEU A 472 -4.80 -17.14 -13.03
N LEU A 473 -3.95 -18.08 -12.56
CA LEU A 473 -4.06 -18.70 -11.24
C LEU A 473 -4.10 -17.71 -10.07
N PRO A 474 -3.32 -16.61 -10.03
CA PRO A 474 -3.40 -15.66 -8.93
C PRO A 474 -4.81 -15.09 -8.74
N ASP A 475 -5.38 -14.51 -9.79
CA ASP A 475 -6.67 -13.82 -9.70
C ASP A 475 -7.82 -14.81 -9.50
N ALA A 476 -7.86 -15.87 -10.31
CA ALA A 476 -8.92 -16.88 -10.24
C ALA A 476 -8.82 -17.76 -8.99
N GLY A 477 -7.60 -18.13 -8.59
CA GLY A 477 -7.33 -18.96 -7.43
C GLY A 477 -7.63 -18.25 -6.11
N GLU A 478 -7.33 -16.95 -6.01
CA GLU A 478 -7.68 -16.13 -4.84
C GLU A 478 -9.21 -16.02 -4.71
N ALA A 479 -9.92 -15.75 -5.81
CA ALA A 479 -11.38 -15.70 -5.79
C ALA A 479 -12.01 -17.04 -5.38
N LEU A 480 -11.46 -18.17 -5.83
CA LEU A 480 -11.90 -19.51 -5.44
C LEU A 480 -11.59 -19.82 -3.97
N TYR A 481 -10.40 -19.45 -3.49
CA TYR A 481 -10.02 -19.55 -2.08
C TYR A 481 -11.02 -18.80 -1.20
N ASP A 482 -11.25 -17.52 -1.49
CA ASP A 482 -12.14 -16.66 -0.71
C ASP A 482 -13.58 -17.17 -0.69
N TYR A 483 -14.07 -17.67 -1.83
CA TYR A 483 -15.38 -18.31 -1.92
C TYR A 483 -15.48 -19.52 -0.97
N TYR A 484 -14.51 -20.44 -1.00
CA TYR A 484 -14.55 -21.61 -0.12
C TYR A 484 -14.39 -21.26 1.36
N VAL A 485 -13.64 -20.20 1.68
CA VAL A 485 -13.58 -19.65 3.04
C VAL A 485 -14.96 -19.15 3.48
N ARG A 486 -15.66 -18.35 2.65
CA ARG A 486 -17.02 -17.86 2.95
C ARG A 486 -18.02 -19.00 3.14
N GLN A 487 -17.93 -20.05 2.31
CA GLN A 487 -18.78 -21.24 2.43
C GLN A 487 -18.41 -22.17 3.60
N GLY A 488 -17.29 -21.91 4.30
CA GLY A 488 -16.81 -22.73 5.41
C GLY A 488 -16.20 -24.08 4.98
N ASP A 489 -15.82 -24.24 3.71
CA ASP A 489 -15.20 -25.44 3.15
C ASP A 489 -13.66 -25.35 3.28
N ALA A 490 -13.17 -25.63 4.49
CA ALA A 490 -11.75 -25.51 4.82
C ALA A 490 -10.84 -26.42 3.99
N GLU A 491 -11.34 -27.57 3.51
CA GLU A 491 -10.54 -28.50 2.70
C GLU A 491 -10.24 -27.92 1.32
N ARG A 492 -11.26 -27.37 0.65
CA ARG A 492 -11.09 -26.74 -0.66
C ARG A 492 -10.38 -25.39 -0.59
N ALA A 493 -10.62 -24.61 0.47
CA ALA A 493 -9.84 -23.39 0.71
C ALA A 493 -8.34 -23.73 0.82
N ALA A 494 -7.97 -24.71 1.65
CA ALA A 494 -6.58 -25.14 1.79
C ALA A 494 -5.97 -25.68 0.48
N HIS A 495 -6.78 -26.30 -0.39
CA HIS A 495 -6.33 -26.72 -1.72
C HIS A 495 -5.89 -25.52 -2.58
N TRP A 496 -6.71 -24.47 -2.64
CA TRP A 496 -6.41 -23.28 -3.44
C TRP A 496 -5.25 -22.46 -2.85
N GLU A 497 -5.21 -22.31 -1.52
CA GLU A 497 -4.08 -21.69 -0.81
C GLU A 497 -2.76 -22.39 -1.17
N ALA A 498 -2.72 -23.72 -1.10
CA ALA A 498 -1.52 -24.49 -1.44
C ALA A 498 -1.08 -24.32 -2.91
N ARG A 499 -2.04 -24.16 -3.84
CA ARG A 499 -1.74 -23.88 -5.26
C ARG A 499 -1.14 -22.48 -5.44
N LEU A 500 -1.74 -21.47 -4.82
CA LEU A 500 -1.25 -20.07 -4.86
C LEU A 500 0.15 -19.95 -4.24
N ASP A 501 0.41 -20.63 -3.13
CA ASP A 501 1.72 -20.68 -2.49
C ASP A 501 2.77 -21.36 -3.38
N ALA A 502 2.41 -22.50 -3.97
CA ALA A 502 3.30 -23.22 -4.88
C ALA A 502 3.65 -22.34 -6.10
N TRP A 503 2.67 -21.64 -6.67
CA TRP A 503 2.86 -20.71 -7.77
C TRP A 503 3.76 -19.53 -7.38
N SER A 504 3.47 -18.88 -6.26
CA SER A 504 4.27 -17.76 -5.73
C SER A 504 5.72 -18.17 -5.47
N HIS A 505 5.93 -19.38 -4.95
CA HIS A 505 7.26 -19.93 -4.74
C HIS A 505 7.98 -20.21 -6.08
N GLN A 506 7.29 -20.78 -7.08
CA GLN A 506 7.86 -20.97 -8.42
C GLN A 506 8.22 -19.65 -9.07
N LEU A 507 7.35 -18.64 -9.00
CA LEU A 507 7.61 -17.31 -9.57
C LEU A 507 8.82 -16.64 -8.89
N LYS A 508 8.96 -16.80 -7.57
CA LYS A 508 10.13 -16.31 -6.84
C LYS A 508 11.42 -17.00 -7.31
N LEU A 509 11.43 -18.32 -7.43
CA LEU A 509 12.59 -19.06 -7.93
C LEU A 509 12.93 -18.67 -9.38
N ALA A 510 11.90 -18.57 -10.23
CA ALA A 510 12.00 -18.08 -11.59
C ALA A 510 12.64 -16.69 -11.66
N ARG A 511 12.21 -15.76 -10.79
CA ARG A 511 12.73 -14.39 -10.72
C ARG A 511 14.17 -14.34 -10.19
N GLU A 512 14.49 -15.13 -9.17
CA GLU A 512 15.87 -15.25 -8.64
C GLU A 512 16.83 -15.82 -9.71
N GLU A 513 16.38 -16.83 -10.46
CA GLU A 513 17.12 -17.40 -11.58
C GLU A 513 17.30 -16.38 -12.71
N ARG A 514 16.26 -15.64 -13.10
CA ARG A 514 16.30 -14.69 -14.22
C ARG A 514 17.05 -13.39 -13.90
N ASN A 515 17.05 -12.95 -12.64
CA ASN A 515 17.76 -11.73 -12.21
C ASN A 515 19.26 -11.94 -11.96
N ALA A 516 19.73 -13.19 -11.97
CA ALA A 516 21.11 -13.52 -11.68
C ALA A 516 21.74 -14.34 -12.78
N LEU A 517 22.92 -13.92 -13.22
CA LEU A 517 23.78 -14.74 -14.07
C LEU A 517 24.81 -15.47 -13.20
N LEU A 518 24.85 -16.80 -13.30
CA LEU A 518 25.80 -17.67 -12.59
C LEU A 518 26.79 -18.29 -13.59
N LYS A 519 27.93 -18.78 -13.07
CA LYS A 519 28.94 -19.47 -13.90
C LYS A 519 28.49 -20.83 -14.42
N THR A 520 27.49 -21.41 -13.76
CA THR A 520 26.90 -22.71 -14.08
C THR A 520 25.80 -22.60 -15.13
N ASP A 521 25.33 -21.38 -15.42
CA ASP A 521 24.27 -21.14 -16.39
C ASP A 521 24.73 -21.50 -17.81
N THR A 522 23.79 -21.99 -18.60
CA THR A 522 23.99 -22.28 -20.01
C THR A 522 23.30 -21.20 -20.84
N LEU A 523 24.06 -20.58 -21.75
CA LEU A 523 23.54 -19.62 -22.72
C LEU A 523 23.51 -20.24 -24.11
N LEU A 524 22.38 -20.08 -24.80
CA LEU A 524 22.11 -20.54 -26.16
C LEU A 524 21.92 -19.34 -27.09
N PRO A 525 22.02 -19.54 -28.42
CA PRO A 525 21.56 -18.54 -29.38
C PRO A 525 20.09 -18.17 -29.09
N HIS A 526 19.74 -16.90 -29.26
CA HIS A 526 18.36 -16.46 -29.07
C HIS A 526 17.46 -16.96 -30.21
N ASP A 527 16.17 -17.04 -29.93
CA ASP A 527 15.10 -17.44 -30.83
C ASP A 527 14.12 -16.30 -31.17
N LEU A 528 14.43 -15.06 -30.74
CA LEU A 528 13.62 -13.88 -31.08
C LEU A 528 13.44 -13.72 -32.60
N PRO A 529 12.22 -13.37 -33.06
CA PRO A 529 11.94 -13.00 -34.44
C PRO A 529 12.83 -11.85 -34.92
N SER A 530 13.22 -11.85 -36.20
CA SER A 530 14.11 -10.81 -36.75
C SER A 530 13.55 -9.40 -36.60
N GLU A 531 12.22 -9.23 -36.71
CA GLU A 531 11.55 -7.93 -36.51
C GLU A 531 11.72 -7.39 -35.08
N GLU A 532 11.69 -8.24 -34.07
CA GLU A 532 11.92 -7.84 -32.68
C GLU A 532 13.38 -7.48 -32.42
N VAL A 533 14.32 -8.25 -33.00
CA VAL A 533 15.75 -7.93 -32.92
C VAL A 533 16.04 -6.58 -33.60
N GLU A 534 15.39 -6.29 -34.74
CA GLU A 534 15.51 -5.00 -35.41
C GLU A 534 14.94 -3.85 -34.58
N ARG A 535 13.77 -4.03 -33.94
CA ARG A 535 13.20 -3.06 -32.99
C ARG A 535 14.14 -2.79 -31.80
N LEU A 536 14.69 -3.86 -31.21
CA LEU A 536 15.66 -3.77 -30.12
C LEU A 536 16.92 -3.00 -30.55
N VAL A 537 17.48 -3.33 -31.72
CA VAL A 537 18.66 -2.65 -32.25
C VAL A 537 18.38 -1.19 -32.55
N ALA A 538 17.23 -0.87 -33.15
CA ALA A 538 16.81 0.51 -33.43
C ALA A 538 16.67 1.32 -32.14
N HIS A 539 16.06 0.75 -31.10
CA HIS A 539 15.94 1.37 -29.80
C HIS A 539 17.31 1.68 -29.18
N VAL A 540 18.20 0.69 -29.16
CA VAL A 540 19.56 0.83 -28.62
C VAL A 540 20.40 1.85 -29.39
N GLN A 541 20.22 1.95 -30.71
CA GLN A 541 20.92 2.93 -31.54
C GLN A 541 20.54 4.39 -31.24
N MET A 542 19.38 4.63 -30.61
CA MET A 542 19.01 5.97 -30.11
C MET A 542 19.95 6.44 -28.98
N HIS A 543 20.68 5.52 -28.34
CA HIS A 543 21.63 5.82 -27.28
C HIS A 543 23.08 5.87 -27.82
N PRO A 544 23.64 7.07 -28.06
CA PRO A 544 24.92 7.23 -28.76
C PRO A 544 26.13 6.67 -28.02
N ASP A 545 25.99 6.34 -26.73
CA ASP A 545 27.05 5.81 -25.89
C ASP A 545 27.17 4.28 -25.95
N VAL A 546 26.25 3.57 -26.60
CA VAL A 546 26.36 2.12 -26.84
C VAL A 546 27.31 1.84 -28.01
N HIS A 547 28.23 0.89 -27.84
CA HIS A 547 29.23 0.48 -28.84
C HIS A 547 28.92 -0.86 -29.49
N ALA A 548 28.38 -1.82 -28.72
CA ALA A 548 28.03 -3.16 -29.20
C ALA A 548 27.04 -3.81 -28.23
N ILE A 549 26.17 -4.68 -28.74
CA ILE A 549 25.26 -5.48 -27.92
C ILE A 549 25.30 -6.95 -28.34
N TRP A 550 25.11 -7.81 -27.34
CA TRP A 550 25.01 -9.26 -27.48
C TRP A 550 23.68 -9.72 -26.91
N LEU A 551 22.98 -10.62 -27.60
CA LEU A 551 21.74 -11.22 -27.20
C LEU A 551 21.90 -12.75 -27.18
N ALA A 552 21.50 -13.37 -26.08
CA ALA A 552 21.50 -14.82 -25.92
C ALA A 552 20.26 -15.25 -25.13
N SER A 553 19.82 -16.50 -25.29
CA SER A 553 18.80 -17.10 -24.44
C SER A 553 19.46 -17.85 -23.28
N LYS A 554 18.98 -17.64 -22.06
CA LYS A 554 19.40 -18.39 -20.86
C LYS A 554 18.48 -19.59 -20.69
N THR A 555 19.07 -20.78 -20.54
CA THR A 555 18.30 -21.96 -20.11
C THR A 555 17.82 -21.75 -18.68
N VAL A 556 16.52 -21.88 -18.47
CA VAL A 556 15.84 -21.73 -17.17
C VAL A 556 15.23 -23.05 -16.74
N GLU A 557 15.28 -23.35 -15.44
CA GLU A 557 14.63 -24.52 -14.86
C GLU A 557 13.18 -24.21 -14.43
N HIS A 558 12.93 -22.97 -13.99
CA HIS A 558 11.63 -22.54 -13.50
C HIS A 558 10.88 -21.73 -14.56
N LEU A 559 9.64 -22.14 -14.87
CA LEU A 559 8.79 -21.56 -15.94
C LEU A 559 9.48 -21.61 -17.32
N PRO A 560 9.79 -22.80 -17.86
CA PRO A 560 10.53 -22.93 -19.12
C PRO A 560 9.80 -22.35 -20.34
N ASP A 561 8.47 -22.24 -20.28
CA ASP A 561 7.65 -21.64 -21.33
C ASP A 561 7.77 -20.10 -21.39
N SER A 562 8.39 -19.48 -20.38
CA SER A 562 8.72 -18.05 -20.35
C SER A 562 10.23 -17.86 -20.56
N PRO A 563 10.68 -17.58 -21.79
CA PRO A 563 12.10 -17.49 -22.11
C PRO A 563 12.77 -16.31 -21.40
N CYS A 564 14.03 -16.47 -21.01
CA CYS A 564 14.84 -15.42 -20.41
C CYS A 564 15.97 -15.01 -21.36
N TYR A 565 15.97 -13.76 -21.80
CA TYR A 565 17.00 -13.26 -22.70
C TYR A 565 18.07 -12.47 -21.94
N VAL A 566 19.33 -12.72 -22.26
CA VAL A 566 20.49 -12.02 -21.70
C VAL A 566 20.98 -10.99 -22.71
N LEU A 567 20.83 -9.72 -22.38
CA LEU A 567 21.30 -8.60 -23.19
C LEU A 567 22.61 -8.04 -22.62
N GLY A 568 23.72 -8.41 -23.24
CA GLY A 568 25.05 -7.94 -22.89
C GLY A 568 25.42 -6.66 -23.62
N ILE A 569 25.69 -5.57 -22.90
CA ILE A 569 25.94 -4.25 -23.49
C ILE A 569 27.38 -3.82 -23.30
N LYS A 570 28.02 -3.28 -24.34
CA LYS A 570 29.32 -2.63 -24.24
C LYS A 570 29.19 -1.16 -24.60
N LEU A 571 29.55 -0.28 -23.68
CA LEU A 571 29.57 1.17 -23.88
C LEU A 571 30.88 1.65 -24.53
N LYS A 572 30.83 2.81 -25.21
CA LYS A 572 32.00 3.51 -25.76
C LYS A 572 32.89 4.04 -24.64
N TRP A 573 34.19 3.78 -24.74
CA TRP A 573 35.17 4.30 -23.78
C TRP A 573 35.42 5.80 -23.99
N ARG A 574 35.16 6.65 -22.97
CA ARG A 574 35.45 8.10 -23.01
C ARG A 574 36.42 8.50 -21.88
N PRO A 575 37.62 9.04 -22.17
CA PRO A 575 38.64 9.32 -21.16
C PRO A 575 38.37 10.54 -20.25
N TRP A 576 37.37 11.39 -20.54
CA TRP A 576 37.15 12.67 -19.84
C TRP A 576 35.82 12.80 -19.06
N LYS A 577 34.94 11.79 -19.05
CA LYS A 577 33.81 11.72 -18.12
C LYS A 577 34.27 11.00 -16.85
N ARG A 578 34.69 11.79 -15.85
CA ARG A 578 35.20 11.32 -14.57
C ARG A 578 34.06 11.16 -13.56
N SER A 579 33.06 10.35 -13.88
CA SER A 579 32.16 9.67 -12.93
C SER A 579 31.37 8.62 -13.69
N SER A 580 31.43 7.37 -13.24
CA SER A 580 30.54 6.28 -13.65
C SER A 580 29.18 6.39 -12.92
N GLN A 581 28.64 7.61 -12.90
CA GLN A 581 27.37 8.10 -12.35
C GLN A 581 27.06 9.24 -13.35
N ASP A 582 26.11 9.22 -14.29
CA ASP A 582 24.74 8.69 -14.28
C ASP A 582 24.34 8.33 -15.72
N ILE A 583 24.60 7.09 -16.13
CA ILE A 583 23.79 6.38 -17.12
C ILE A 583 23.66 4.98 -16.51
N THR A 584 22.63 4.74 -15.73
CA THR A 584 22.35 3.37 -15.28
C THR A 584 21.99 2.55 -16.51
N LEU A 585 22.30 1.24 -16.51
CA LEU A 585 21.81 0.33 -17.56
C LEU A 585 20.28 0.39 -17.64
N GLU A 586 19.64 0.70 -16.50
CA GLU A 586 18.23 1.06 -16.36
C GLU A 586 17.90 2.31 -17.19
N GLU A 587 18.55 3.48 -17.04
CA GLU A 587 18.27 4.69 -17.85
C GLU A 587 18.40 4.53 -19.37
N VAL A 588 19.13 3.53 -19.86
CA VAL A 588 19.22 3.20 -21.31
C VAL A 588 18.02 2.36 -21.78
N PHE A 589 17.30 1.71 -20.86
CA PHE A 589 16.23 0.76 -21.13
C PHE A 589 14.94 1.00 -20.31
N ASP A 590 14.85 2.09 -19.52
CA ASP A 590 13.70 2.43 -18.67
C ASP A 590 12.53 3.03 -19.47
N MET A 591 12.40 2.63 -20.72
CA MET A 591 11.25 2.94 -21.56
C MET A 591 10.82 1.64 -22.21
N ASP A 592 9.66 1.18 -21.77
CA ASP A 592 8.84 0.12 -22.35
C ASP A 592 9.20 -0.14 -23.82
N MET A 593 9.98 -1.19 -24.07
CA MET A 593 10.47 -1.52 -25.41
C MET A 593 9.34 -2.03 -26.32
N GLY A 594 8.12 -2.21 -25.79
CA GLY A 594 7.01 -2.86 -26.49
C GLY A 594 7.38 -4.29 -26.94
N LEU A 595 8.26 -4.94 -26.17
CA LEU A 595 8.69 -6.32 -26.36
C LEU A 595 8.05 -7.17 -25.27
N GLU A 596 7.41 -8.26 -25.65
CA GLU A 596 6.62 -9.14 -24.75
C GLU A 596 7.49 -10.07 -23.88
N HIS A 597 8.81 -9.85 -23.84
CA HIS A 597 9.77 -10.78 -23.25
C HIS A 597 10.60 -10.16 -22.12
N GLU A 598 10.97 -10.97 -21.13
CA GLU A 598 11.87 -10.56 -20.05
C GLU A 598 13.33 -10.52 -20.50
N PHE A 599 13.99 -9.38 -20.29
CA PHE A 599 15.40 -9.17 -20.59
C PHE A 599 16.22 -8.96 -19.32
N MET A 600 17.23 -9.80 -19.09
CA MET A 600 18.28 -9.56 -18.13
C MET A 600 19.42 -8.77 -18.78
N ILE A 601 19.64 -7.55 -18.31
CA ILE A 601 20.66 -6.65 -18.86
C ILE A 601 21.98 -6.82 -18.09
N THR A 602 23.10 -6.92 -18.82
CA THR A 602 24.43 -7.03 -18.21
C THR A 602 25.49 -6.17 -18.90
N ASP A 603 26.33 -5.48 -18.12
CA ASP A 603 27.48 -4.73 -18.65
C ASP A 603 28.58 -5.68 -19.12
N LEU A 604 29.10 -5.49 -20.32
CA LEU A 604 30.24 -6.20 -20.90
C LEU A 604 31.50 -5.31 -21.00
N GLY A 605 31.52 -4.20 -20.27
CA GLY A 605 32.61 -3.26 -20.09
C GLY A 605 33.73 -3.75 -19.16
N PHE A 606 34.53 -2.81 -18.64
CA PHE A 606 35.66 -3.13 -17.75
C PHE A 606 35.23 -3.50 -16.32
N SER A 607 34.07 -2.99 -15.90
CA SER A 607 33.44 -3.20 -14.60
C SER A 607 32.96 -4.64 -14.40
N SER A 608 32.61 -5.35 -15.47
CA SER A 608 32.03 -6.69 -15.33
C SER A 608 33.05 -7.81 -15.19
N PRO A 609 32.70 -8.87 -14.42
CA PRO A 609 33.56 -10.03 -14.24
C PRO A 609 33.98 -10.62 -15.60
N ARG A 610 35.27 -10.99 -15.73
CA ARG A 610 35.80 -11.56 -16.98
C ARG A 610 35.04 -12.82 -17.45
N TRP A 611 34.46 -13.57 -16.53
CA TRP A 611 33.74 -14.80 -16.85
C TRP A 611 32.41 -14.51 -17.56
N VAL A 612 31.65 -13.47 -17.15
CA VAL A 612 30.42 -13.01 -17.81
C VAL A 612 30.68 -12.67 -19.27
N ARG A 613 31.70 -11.85 -19.51
CA ARG A 613 32.12 -11.45 -20.87
C ARG A 613 32.51 -12.62 -21.76
N LYS A 614 33.17 -13.63 -21.21
CA LYS A 614 33.53 -14.83 -21.97
C LYS A 614 32.31 -15.67 -22.28
N MET A 615 31.39 -15.79 -21.33
CA MET A 615 30.20 -16.63 -21.46
C MET A 615 29.28 -16.10 -22.55
N VAL A 616 28.87 -14.82 -22.47
CA VAL A 616 27.98 -14.19 -23.46
C VAL A 616 28.63 -14.17 -24.87
N LYS A 617 29.92 -13.85 -24.98
CA LYS A 617 30.62 -13.78 -26.28
C LYS A 617 30.94 -15.14 -26.91
N LYS A 618 30.78 -16.23 -26.16
CA LYS A 618 31.01 -17.60 -26.67
C LYS A 618 29.77 -18.15 -27.37
N VAL A 619 28.61 -17.55 -27.14
CA VAL A 619 27.36 -17.92 -27.81
C VAL A 619 27.48 -17.57 -29.30
N PRO A 620 27.23 -18.53 -30.22
CA PRO A 620 27.20 -18.29 -31.66
C PRO A 620 26.17 -17.22 -32.02
N ASP A 621 26.50 -16.35 -32.97
CA ASP A 621 25.63 -15.31 -33.53
C ASP A 621 24.99 -14.34 -32.52
N ALA A 622 25.45 -14.37 -31.26
CA ALA A 622 24.90 -13.53 -30.20
C ALA A 622 25.16 -12.04 -30.42
N ARG A 623 26.08 -11.62 -31.30
CA ARG A 623 26.36 -10.19 -31.48
C ARG A 623 25.39 -9.58 -32.51
N ILE A 624 24.52 -8.70 -32.05
CA ILE A 624 23.49 -8.04 -32.87
C ILE A 624 23.78 -6.56 -33.16
N LEU A 625 24.80 -5.96 -32.51
CA LEU A 625 25.38 -4.63 -32.82
C LEU A 625 26.89 -4.58 -32.57
#